data_AF-A0A5B7T646-F1
#
_entry.id   AF-A0A5B7T646-F1
#
_cell.length_a   1.000
_cell.length_b   1.000
_cell.length_c   1.000
_cell.angle_alpha   90.00
_cell.angle_beta   90.00
_cell.angle_gamma   90.00
#
_symmetry.space_group_name_H-M   'P 1'
#
loop_
_entity.id
_entity.type
_entity.pdbx_description
1 polymer ?
#
loop_
_entity_poly.entity_id
_entity_poly.type
_entity_poly.pdbx_seq_one_letter_code
_entity_poly.pdbx_strand_id
1 'polypeptide(L)'
;MANLFLQFAELIWSRMDELIMSDNVSDSERKIFVEAKQKIAKGQDSEAVAGKLKTQLSLLSLKKQLSPDVVPFFTELSRMYLGYGRRDNISIIS
;
A
#
# COMPACT_ATOMS: atom_id res chain seq x y z
N MET A 1 -18.31 14.97 -1.66
CA MET A 1 -17.63 13.86 -0.94
C MET A 1 -16.60 13.11 -1.79
N ALA A 2 -16.77 12.94 -3.12
CA ALA A 2 -15.81 12.22 -3.97
C ALA A 2 -14.42 12.89 -4.11
N ASN A 3 -14.32 14.21 -3.95
CA ASN A 3 -13.11 14.98 -4.26
C ASN A 3 -11.96 14.81 -3.24
N LEU A 4 -12.25 14.43 -1.99
CA LEU A 4 -11.23 14.30 -0.94
C LEU A 4 -10.47 12.97 -1.05
N PHE A 5 -11.17 11.87 -1.36
CA PHE A 5 -10.58 10.53 -1.44
C PHE A 5 -9.59 10.39 -2.60
N LEU A 6 -9.90 11.00 -3.76
CA LEU A 6 -9.00 11.01 -4.92
C LEU A 6 -7.68 11.70 -4.61
N GLN A 7 -7.70 12.81 -3.86
CA GLN A 7 -6.48 13.53 -3.47
C GLN A 7 -5.57 12.71 -2.54
N PHE A 8 -6.15 11.98 -1.58
CA PHE A 8 -5.35 11.11 -0.70
C PHE A 8 -4.79 9.90 -1.44
N ALA A 9 -5.54 9.33 -2.38
CA ALA A 9 -5.08 8.24 -3.23
C ALA A 9 -3.91 8.67 -4.12
N GLU A 10 -3.94 9.87 -4.72
CA GLU A 10 -2.80 10.39 -5.47
C GLU A 10 -1.57 10.61 -4.59
N LEU A 11 -1.77 11.08 -3.35
CA LEU A 11 -0.67 11.33 -2.40
C LEU A 11 0.07 10.05 -2.01
N ILE A 12 -0.64 8.95 -1.72
CA ILE A 12 0.03 7.68 -1.35
C ILE A 12 0.84 7.14 -2.53
N TRP A 13 0.35 7.25 -3.76
CA TRP A 13 1.10 6.80 -4.93
C TRP A 13 2.31 7.70 -5.25
N SER A 14 2.22 9.01 -4.99
CA SER A 14 3.38 9.92 -5.08
C SER A 14 4.48 9.55 -4.07
N ARG A 15 4.12 9.22 -2.83
CA ARG A 15 5.08 8.77 -1.81
C ARG A 15 5.76 7.45 -2.20
N MET A 16 5.03 6.56 -2.86
CA MET A 16 5.62 5.34 -3.42
C MET A 16 6.68 5.67 -4.47
N ASP A 17 6.44 6.68 -5.32
CA ASP A 17 7.41 7.12 -6.33
C ASP A 17 8.68 7.70 -5.70
N GLU A 18 8.57 8.44 -4.61
CA GLU A 18 9.71 8.93 -3.83
C GLU A 18 10.53 7.76 -3.25
N LEU A 19 9.87 6.75 -2.68
CA LEU A 19 10.53 5.55 -2.15
C LEU A 19 11.22 4.73 -3.25
N ILE A 20 10.65 4.68 -4.46
CA ILE A 20 11.27 4.03 -5.63
C ILE A 20 12.58 4.74 -6.03
N MET A 21 12.77 6.01 -5.69
CA MET A 21 13.98 6.77 -6.01
C MET A 21 14.96 6.87 -4.83
N SER A 22 14.56 6.46 -3.63
CA SER A 22 15.41 6.51 -2.43
C SER A 22 16.49 5.43 -2.43
N ASP A 23 17.72 5.80 -2.06
CA ASP A 23 18.84 4.86 -1.88
C ASP A 23 18.72 4.03 -0.58
N ASN A 24 17.86 4.45 0.34
CA ASN A 24 17.63 3.78 1.63
C ASN A 24 16.60 2.65 1.56
N VAL A 25 16.05 2.39 0.37
CA VAL A 25 15.09 1.32 0.11
C VAL A 25 15.81 0.15 -0.53
N SER A 26 15.63 -1.05 0.05
CA SER A 26 16.26 -2.26 -0.48
C SER A 26 15.75 -2.63 -1.87
N ASP A 27 16.53 -3.40 -2.63
CA ASP A 27 16.12 -3.89 -3.95
C ASP A 27 14.82 -4.71 -3.90
N SER A 28 14.61 -5.46 -2.81
CA SER A 28 13.40 -6.25 -2.60
C SER A 28 12.16 -5.36 -2.47
N GLU A 29 12.25 -4.28 -1.70
CA GLU A 29 11.16 -3.32 -1.53
C GLU A 29 10.93 -2.52 -2.80
N ARG A 30 12.00 -2.06 -3.45
CA ARG A 30 11.94 -1.33 -4.71
C ARG A 30 11.22 -2.16 -5.78
N LYS A 31 11.52 -3.45 -5.88
CA LYS A 31 10.81 -4.36 -6.78
C LYS A 31 9.31 -4.42 -6.48
N ILE A 32 8.92 -4.53 -5.21
CA ILE A 32 7.52 -4.54 -4.80
C ILE A 32 6.82 -3.22 -5.21
N PHE A 33 7.45 -2.07 -4.99
CA PHE A 33 6.90 -0.77 -5.38
C PHE A 33 6.79 -0.58 -6.89
N VAL A 34 7.83 -0.95 -7.65
CA VAL A 34 7.81 -0.87 -9.11
C VAL A 34 6.71 -1.76 -9.70
N GLU A 35 6.53 -2.98 -9.16
CA GLU A 35 5.42 -3.87 -9.57
C GLU A 35 4.05 -3.24 -9.29
N ALA A 36 3.86 -2.59 -8.13
CA ALA A 36 2.62 -1.89 -7.80
C ALA A 36 2.38 -0.69 -8.74
N LYS A 37 3.41 0.14 -8.98
CA LYS A 37 3.36 1.29 -9.91
C LYS A 37 2.92 0.86 -11.31
N GLN A 38 3.52 -0.20 -11.84
CA GLN A 38 3.17 -0.72 -13.17
C GLN A 38 1.71 -1.16 -13.27
N LYS A 39 1.12 -1.66 -12.18
CA LYS A 39 -0.28 -2.07 -12.15
C LYS A 39 -1.24 -0.89 -12.14
N ILE A 40 -0.96 0.11 -11.32
CA ILE A 40 -1.72 1.37 -11.32
C ILE A 40 -1.65 2.04 -12.68
N ALA A 41 -0.45 2.11 -13.29
CA ALA A 41 -0.27 2.67 -14.63
C ALA A 41 -1.04 1.92 -15.74
N LYS A 42 -1.33 0.62 -15.52
CA LYS A 42 -2.17 -0.21 -16.41
C LYS A 42 -3.67 -0.07 -16.14
N GLY A 43 -4.08 0.83 -15.24
CA GLY A 43 -5.48 1.02 -14.85
C GLY A 43 -6.05 -0.12 -14.00
N GLN A 44 -5.21 -0.92 -13.34
CA GLN A 44 -5.72 -1.91 -12.39
C GLN A 44 -6.35 -1.22 -11.18
N ASP A 45 -7.36 -1.89 -10.62
CA ASP A 45 -8.07 -1.42 -9.45
C ASP A 45 -7.11 -1.10 -8.29
N SER A 46 -7.18 0.14 -7.80
CA SER A 46 -6.24 0.66 -6.80
C SER A 46 -6.37 -0.05 -5.47
N GLU A 47 -7.57 -0.53 -5.10
CA GLU A 47 -7.78 -1.29 -3.87
C GLU A 47 -7.12 -2.67 -3.95
N ALA A 48 -7.29 -3.38 -5.07
CA ALA A 48 -6.65 -4.67 -5.31
C ALA A 48 -5.11 -4.54 -5.29
N VAL A 49 -4.57 -3.48 -5.91
CA VAL A 49 -3.13 -3.21 -5.89
C VAL A 49 -2.66 -2.90 -4.48
N ALA A 50 -3.36 -2.04 -3.73
CA ALA A 50 -3.03 -1.70 -2.35
C ALA A 50 -3.09 -2.92 -1.41
N GLY A 51 -4.09 -3.78 -1.56
CA GLY A 51 -4.22 -5.02 -0.78
C GLY A 51 -3.05 -5.97 -0.99
N LYS A 52 -2.62 -6.15 -2.25
CA LYS A 52 -1.43 -6.95 -2.57
C LYS A 52 -0.15 -6.30 -2.03
N LEU A 53 0.01 -4.99 -2.23
CA LEU A 53 1.17 -4.24 -1.75
C LEU A 53 1.30 -4.35 -0.22
N LYS A 54 0.22 -4.12 0.53
CA LYS A 54 0.15 -4.30 1.98
C LYS A 54 0.58 -5.71 2.41
N THR A 55 0.13 -6.74 1.69
CA THR A 55 0.48 -8.13 2.01
C THR A 55 1.98 -8.39 1.85
N GLN A 56 2.57 -7.89 0.76
CA GLN A 56 4.01 -8.04 0.49
C GLN A 56 4.85 -7.29 1.54
N LEU A 57 4.49 -6.06 1.88
CA LEU A 57 5.20 -5.26 2.89
C LEU A 57 5.02 -5.82 4.31
N SER A 58 3.83 -6.36 4.63
CA SER A 58 3.59 -7.06 5.90
C SER A 58 4.53 -8.26 6.07
N LEU A 59 4.73 -9.05 5.00
CA LEU A 59 5.66 -10.17 5.03
C LEU A 59 7.11 -9.72 5.30
N LEU A 60 7.55 -8.61 4.70
CA LEU A 60 8.87 -8.04 4.98
C LEU A 60 8.97 -7.52 6.42
N SER A 61 7.92 -6.88 6.92
CA SER A 61 7.85 -6.41 8.31
C SER A 61 7.98 -7.56 9.31
N LEU A 62 7.27 -8.67 9.07
CA LEU A 62 7.33 -9.88 9.91
C LEU A 62 8.74 -10.49 9.93
N LYS A 63 9.45 -10.40 8.81
CA LYS A 63 10.85 -10.85 8.68
C LYS A 63 11.88 -9.85 9.19
N LYS A 64 11.45 -8.69 9.71
CA LYS A 64 12.33 -7.56 10.09
C LYS A 64 13.23 -7.08 8.93
N GLN A 65 12.72 -7.18 7.71
CA GLN A 65 13.38 -6.78 6.46
C GLN A 65 12.78 -5.51 5.85
N LEU A 66 11.81 -4.90 6.53
CA LEU A 66 11.22 -3.63 6.11
C LEU A 66 12.14 -2.49 6.55
N SER A 67 12.58 -1.69 5.59
CA SER A 67 13.43 -0.54 5.82
C SER A 67 12.70 0.51 6.65
N PRO A 68 13.39 1.23 7.56
CA PRO A 68 12.77 2.27 8.39
C PRO A 68 12.02 3.31 7.56
N ASP A 69 12.57 3.72 6.42
CA ASP A 69 11.99 4.71 5.50
C ASP A 69 10.66 4.23 4.88
N VAL A 70 10.43 2.92 4.82
CA VAL A 70 9.20 2.33 4.27
C VAL A 70 8.09 2.20 5.34
N VAL A 71 8.45 2.19 6.63
CA VAL A 71 7.48 2.02 7.73
C VAL A 71 6.36 3.08 7.72
N PRO A 72 6.63 4.38 7.53
CA PRO A 72 5.59 5.40 7.46
C PRO A 72 4.60 5.15 6.31
N PHE A 73 5.12 4.82 5.13
CA PHE A 73 4.32 4.49 3.95
C PHE A 73 3.43 3.26 4.21
N PHE A 74 4.02 2.18 4.74
CA PHE A 74 3.27 0.95 5.03
C PHE A 74 2.16 1.18 6.06
N THR A 75 2.41 2.04 7.06
CA THR A 75 1.43 2.42 8.08
C THR A 75 0.27 3.19 7.46
N GLU A 76 0.55 4.16 6.60
CA GLU A 76 -0.47 4.97 5.93
C GLU A 76 -1.28 4.15 4.92
N LEU A 77 -0.61 3.36 4.08
CA LEU A 77 -1.26 2.42 3.16
C LEU A 77 -2.19 1.48 3.92
N SER A 78 -1.73 0.94 5.05
CA SER A 78 -2.56 0.08 5.89
C SER A 78 -3.80 0.83 6.36
N ARG A 79 -3.66 2.05 6.87
CA ARG A 79 -4.78 2.88 7.36
C ARG A 79 -5.80 3.23 6.28
N MET A 80 -5.33 3.64 5.10
CA MET A 80 -6.20 4.02 3.99
C MET A 80 -7.03 2.84 3.48
N TYR A 81 -6.43 1.65 3.47
CA TYR A 81 -7.06 0.43 2.96
C TYR A 81 -7.45 -0.55 4.09
N LEU A 82 -7.60 -0.07 5.34
CA LEU A 82 -7.98 -0.86 6.52
C LEU A 82 -9.41 -1.44 6.42
N GLY A 83 -10.27 -0.88 5.57
CA GLY A 83 -11.73 -1.05 5.63
C GLY A 83 -12.42 -1.76 4.47
N TYR A 84 -11.72 -2.20 3.42
CA TYR A 84 -12.36 -2.77 2.23
C TYR A 84 -12.29 -4.30 2.15
N GLY A 85 -11.58 -4.95 3.08
CA GLY A 85 -11.59 -6.39 3.25
C GLY A 85 -12.54 -6.81 4.37
N ARG A 86 -13.81 -7.09 4.04
CA ARG A 86 -14.86 -7.74 4.86
C ARG A 86 -15.45 -6.91 6.01
N ARG A 87 -16.62 -6.30 5.76
CA ARG A 87 -17.66 -6.04 6.78
C ARG A 87 -18.79 -7.08 6.72
N ASP A 88 -18.58 -8.17 6.01
CA ASP A 88 -19.62 -9.15 5.71
C ASP A 88 -19.64 -10.30 6.74
N ASN A 89 -18.77 -10.26 7.76
CA ASN A 89 -18.64 -11.35 8.74
C ASN A 89 -18.70 -10.87 10.20
N ILE A 90 -19.43 -9.78 10.47
CA ILE A 90 -20.08 -9.62 11.77
C ILE A 90 -21.56 -9.92 11.52
N SER A 91 -21.90 -11.21 11.42
CA SER A 91 -23.19 -11.66 11.94
C SER A 91 -23.16 -11.30 13.42
N ILE A 92 -23.82 -10.19 13.76
CA ILE A 92 -24.33 -10.01 15.12
C ILE A 92 -25.30 -11.17 15.27
N ILE A 93 -24.84 -12.22 15.94
CA ILE A 93 -25.73 -13.25 16.47
C ILE A 93 -26.70 -12.48 17.36
N SER A 94 -27.97 -12.53 16.97
CA SER A 94 -29.11 -12.04 17.74
C SER A 94 -29.21 -12.75 19.09
#